data_AF-A0A2A2WCP7-F1
#
_entry.id   AF-A0A2A2WCP7-F1
#
_cell.length_a   1.000
_cell.length_b   1.000
_cell.length_c   1.000
_cell.angle_alpha   90.00
_cell.angle_beta   90.00
_cell.angle_gamma   90.00
#
_symmetry.space_group_name_H-M   'P 1'
#
loop_
_entity.id
_entity.type
_entity.pdbx_description
1 polymer ?
#
loop_
_entity_poly.entity_id
_entity_poly.type
_entity_poly.pdbx_seq_one_letter_code
_entity_poly.pdbx_strand_id
1 'polypeptide(L)'
;MRKLIAVLVLSALFAVGLASRRVWLENRRLPVGLLQANGRTEGDHVAIASKYAGRVSQVIAREGDDVSFGATLIRLEDKQLKEKLNQEVHGVEVANAILRGAKASANAVAAEVRAATTSLELLSKQVPLAIETAQAELNQALAASATADSNEGQLRSEYERAQKLLSSDAISVEEADKRKLAWTMAQNQLTSATAARVTAEKRLAEARLGGDRVKAKQDEVAALEALHTKSLAFIEECEARQAEAESTVV
;
A
#
# COMPACT_ATOMS: atom_id res chain seq x y z
N MET A 1 48.63 -32.06 119.19
CA MET A 1 47.88 -30.78 119.05
C MET A 1 47.81 -30.21 117.63
N ARG A 2 48.71 -30.54 116.69
CA ARG A 2 48.68 -30.04 115.29
C ARG A 2 47.49 -30.51 114.41
N LYS A 3 46.92 -31.70 114.67
CA LYS A 3 45.82 -32.26 113.85
C LYS A 3 44.44 -31.63 114.11
N LEU A 4 44.20 -31.08 115.30
CA LEU A 4 42.92 -30.45 115.67
C LEU A 4 42.73 -29.07 115.02
N ILE A 5 43.81 -28.30 114.86
CA ILE A 5 43.77 -26.97 114.24
C ILE A 5 43.47 -27.08 112.73
N ALA A 6 44.01 -28.11 112.05
CA ALA A 6 43.75 -28.34 110.64
C ALA A 6 42.28 -28.67 110.32
N VAL A 7 41.61 -29.43 111.19
CA VAL A 7 40.19 -29.79 111.02
C VAL A 7 39.28 -28.58 111.21
N LEU A 8 39.59 -27.71 112.19
CA LEU A 8 38.83 -26.48 112.43
C LEU A 8 38.89 -25.51 111.23
N VAL A 9 40.09 -25.30 110.67
CA VAL A 9 40.28 -24.43 109.49
C VAL A 9 39.56 -24.96 108.26
N LEU A 10 39.58 -26.28 108.03
CA LEU A 10 38.88 -26.89 106.90
C LEU A 10 37.35 -26.77 107.05
N SER A 11 36.81 -26.90 108.26
CA SER A 11 35.37 -26.73 108.50
C SER A 11 34.92 -25.27 108.31
N ALA A 12 35.75 -24.30 108.69
CA ALA A 12 35.48 -22.89 108.49
C ALA A 12 35.48 -22.52 106.99
N LEU A 13 36.43 -23.02 106.22
CA LEU A 13 36.46 -22.87 104.76
C LEU A 13 35.22 -23.49 104.08
N PHE A 14 34.79 -24.66 104.56
CA PHE A 14 33.58 -25.31 104.04
C PHE A 14 32.31 -24.52 104.36
N ALA A 15 32.20 -23.97 105.58
CA ALA A 15 31.08 -23.13 105.99
C ALA A 15 31.02 -21.83 105.17
N VAL A 16 32.16 -21.18 104.92
CA VAL A 16 32.26 -19.97 104.08
C VAL A 16 31.92 -20.30 102.62
N GLY A 17 32.39 -21.43 102.08
CA GLY A 17 32.04 -21.87 100.73
C GLY A 17 30.54 -22.15 100.57
N LEU A 18 29.90 -22.78 101.57
CA LEU A 18 28.46 -23.04 101.57
C LEU A 18 27.64 -21.76 101.72
N ALA A 19 28.06 -20.82 102.57
CA ALA A 19 27.41 -19.52 102.72
C ALA A 19 27.48 -18.70 101.43
N SER A 20 28.66 -18.67 100.79
CA SER A 20 28.88 -17.95 99.53
C SER A 20 28.01 -18.50 98.40
N ARG A 21 27.90 -19.84 98.31
CA ARG A 21 27.01 -20.51 97.35
C ARG A 21 25.54 -20.17 97.60
N ARG A 22 25.11 -20.10 98.86
CA ARG A 22 23.72 -19.77 99.21
C ARG A 22 23.34 -18.35 98.77
N VAL A 23 24.18 -17.36 99.08
CA VAL A 23 23.96 -15.96 98.70
C VAL A 23 23.95 -15.79 97.18
N TRP A 24 24.81 -16.51 96.46
CA TRP A 24 24.83 -16.47 94.99
C TRP A 24 23.59 -17.10 94.34
N LEU A 25 22.97 -18.10 94.96
CA LEU A 25 21.70 -18.68 94.48
C LEU A 25 20.48 -17.81 94.84
N GLU A 26 20.49 -17.09 95.97
CA GLU A 26 19.38 -16.21 96.37
C GLU A 26 19.34 -14.91 95.55
N ASN A 27 20.49 -14.33 95.19
CA ASN A 27 20.56 -13.15 94.32
C ASN A 27 20.10 -13.39 92.86
N ARG A 28 19.72 -14.63 92.50
CA ARG A 28 19.12 -14.95 91.18
C ARG A 28 17.59 -14.89 91.17
N ARG A 29 16.94 -14.55 92.29
CA ARG A 29 15.49 -14.41 92.35
C ARG A 29 15.10 -12.98 91.96
N LEU A 30 14.34 -12.85 90.87
CA LEU A 30 13.82 -11.58 90.39
C LEU A 30 13.03 -10.86 91.50
N PRO A 31 13.17 -9.52 91.67
CA PRO A 31 12.45 -8.75 92.69
C PRO A 31 10.93 -8.94 92.64
N VAL A 32 10.29 -8.95 93.81
CA VAL A 32 8.83 -9.15 93.95
C VAL A 32 8.10 -8.01 93.23
N GLY A 33 7.34 -8.34 92.17
CA GLY A 33 6.60 -7.39 91.33
C GLY A 33 6.96 -7.43 89.84
N LEU A 34 7.99 -8.18 89.44
CA LEU A 34 8.34 -8.39 88.02
C LEU A 34 7.87 -9.77 87.54
N LEU A 35 7.00 -9.79 86.54
CA LEU A 35 6.55 -11.00 85.83
C LEU A 35 7.49 -11.28 84.65
N GLN A 36 8.05 -12.49 84.59
CA GLN A 36 8.78 -12.95 83.41
C GLN A 36 7.78 -13.46 82.37
N ALA A 37 7.44 -12.61 81.39
CA ALA A 37 6.61 -13.00 80.26
C ALA A 37 7.49 -13.43 79.07
N ASN A 38 7.31 -14.66 78.60
CA ASN A 38 7.87 -15.12 77.32
C ASN A 38 6.80 -14.90 76.25
N GLY A 39 7.00 -13.92 75.37
CA GLY A 39 6.18 -13.76 74.17
C GLY A 39 6.69 -14.71 73.08
N ARG A 40 5.80 -15.52 72.50
CA ARG A 40 6.06 -16.27 71.27
C ARG A 40 5.15 -15.70 70.18
N THR A 41 5.75 -15.09 69.17
CA THR A 41 5.06 -14.60 67.99
C THR A 41 4.94 -15.74 66.99
N GLU A 42 3.72 -16.05 66.54
CA GLU A 42 3.44 -17.02 65.47
C GLU A 42 2.84 -16.27 64.29
N GLY A 43 3.32 -16.57 63.08
CA GLY A 43 2.85 -15.94 61.85
C GLY A 43 3.09 -16.84 60.65
N ASP A 44 2.13 -16.88 59.73
CA ASP A 44 2.26 -17.58 58.46
C ASP A 44 3.20 -16.81 57.53
N HIS A 45 4.17 -17.50 56.96
CA HIS A 45 5.16 -16.90 56.07
C HIS A 45 4.78 -17.16 54.61
N VAL A 46 4.63 -16.09 53.83
CA VAL A 46 4.42 -16.18 52.39
C VAL A 46 5.68 -15.66 51.70
N ALA A 47 6.38 -16.55 51.00
CA ALA A 47 7.53 -16.16 50.18
C ALA A 47 7.03 -15.52 48.88
N ILE A 48 7.57 -14.35 48.54
CA ILE A 48 7.27 -13.63 47.31
C ILE A 48 8.49 -13.69 46.40
N ALA A 49 8.29 -14.05 45.14
CA ALA A 49 9.34 -14.10 44.12
C ALA A 49 8.87 -13.39 42.85
N SER A 50 9.81 -12.84 42.09
CA SER A 50 9.49 -12.23 40.80
C SER A 50 9.21 -13.30 39.75
N LYS A 51 8.19 -13.07 38.90
CA LYS A 51 7.90 -13.93 37.75
C LYS A 51 9.01 -13.86 36.68
N TYR A 52 9.66 -12.71 36.57
CA TYR A 52 10.75 -12.46 35.62
C TYR A 52 12.03 -12.10 36.38
N ALA A 53 13.18 -12.53 35.86
CA ALA A 53 14.46 -12.11 36.38
C ALA A 53 14.69 -10.61 36.04
N GLY A 54 15.19 -9.85 37.00
CA GLY A 54 15.41 -8.41 36.81
C GLY A 54 16.17 -7.77 37.96
N ARG A 55 16.64 -6.54 37.72
CA ARG A 55 17.27 -5.70 38.74
C ARG A 55 16.20 -4.96 39.54
N VAL A 56 16.38 -4.84 40.84
CA VAL A 56 15.50 -4.02 41.69
C VAL A 56 15.82 -2.55 41.45
N SER A 57 14.85 -1.78 40.97
CA SER A 57 15.00 -0.33 40.80
C SER A 57 14.66 0.42 42.09
N GLN A 58 13.66 -0.07 42.84
CA GLN A 58 13.20 0.56 44.08
C GLN A 58 12.58 -0.47 45.01
N VAL A 59 12.92 -0.40 46.30
CA VAL A 59 12.23 -1.11 47.39
C VAL A 59 11.30 -0.13 48.07
N ILE A 60 10.00 -0.43 48.10
CA ILE A 60 8.93 0.50 48.52
C ILE A 60 8.48 0.18 49.95
N ALA A 61 8.30 -1.11 50.28
CA ALA A 61 7.97 -1.57 51.63
C ALA A 61 9.23 -2.03 52.38
N ARG A 62 9.30 -1.75 53.68
CA ARG A 62 10.39 -2.16 54.58
C ARG A 62 9.88 -3.11 55.65
N GLU A 63 10.82 -3.72 56.36
CA GLU A 63 10.50 -4.62 57.47
C GLU A 63 9.70 -3.87 58.57
N GLY A 64 8.56 -4.44 58.95
CA GLY A 64 7.64 -3.86 59.93
C GLY A 64 6.52 -3.00 59.34
N ASP A 65 6.49 -2.77 58.02
CA ASP A 65 5.40 -2.04 57.36
C ASP A 65 4.16 -2.92 57.18
N ASP A 66 2.99 -2.38 57.53
CA ASP A 66 1.70 -3.01 57.22
C ASP A 66 1.39 -2.87 55.72
N VAL A 67 1.17 -3.99 55.03
CA VAL A 67 0.88 -4.02 53.58
C VAL A 67 -0.45 -4.70 53.28
N SER A 68 -1.21 -4.10 52.37
CA SER A 68 -2.49 -4.65 51.91
C SER A 68 -2.33 -5.49 50.64
N PHE A 69 -3.30 -6.37 50.36
CA PHE A 69 -3.32 -7.13 49.12
C PHE A 69 -3.29 -6.20 47.89
N GLY A 70 -2.41 -6.50 46.93
CA GLY A 70 -2.20 -5.66 45.74
C GLY A 70 -1.24 -4.48 45.92
N ALA A 71 -0.71 -4.27 47.13
CA ALA A 71 0.30 -3.24 47.36
C ALA A 71 1.62 -3.56 46.61
N THR A 72 2.22 -2.54 45.98
CA THR A 72 3.51 -2.69 45.32
C THR A 72 4.63 -2.68 46.36
N LEU A 73 5.31 -3.81 46.53
CA LEU A 73 6.39 -3.94 47.50
C LEU A 73 7.75 -3.54 46.91
N ILE A 74 8.00 -3.94 45.66
CA ILE A 74 9.28 -3.76 44.96
C ILE A 74 8.97 -3.39 43.50
N ARG A 75 9.76 -2.47 42.94
CA ARG A 75 9.75 -2.14 41.51
C ARG A 75 11.02 -2.68 40.86
N LEU A 76 10.86 -3.38 39.73
CA LEU A 76 11.97 -3.87 38.91
C LEU A 76 12.30 -2.85 37.81
N GLU A 77 13.57 -2.84 37.38
CA GLU A 77 14.04 -2.05 36.25
C GLU A 77 13.45 -2.59 34.93
N ASP A 78 12.81 -1.71 34.16
CA ASP A 78 12.06 -2.06 32.95
C ASP A 78 12.62 -1.43 31.66
N LYS A 79 13.80 -0.78 31.72
CA LYS A 79 14.38 -0.05 30.58
C LYS A 79 14.51 -0.94 29.33
N GLN A 80 15.09 -2.13 29.46
CA GLN A 80 15.26 -3.05 28.33
C GLN A 80 13.92 -3.60 27.80
N LEU A 81 12.92 -3.79 28.67
CA LEU A 81 11.58 -4.23 28.27
C LEU A 81 10.84 -3.11 27.53
N LYS A 82 10.97 -1.86 27.97
CA LYS A 82 10.43 -0.68 27.28
C LYS A 82 11.09 -0.44 25.93
N GLU A 83 12.40 -0.60 25.83
CA GLU A 83 13.11 -0.48 24.56
C GLU A 83 12.65 -1.54 23.56
N LYS A 84 12.50 -2.80 24.00
CA LYS A 84 11.91 -3.87 23.16
C LYS A 84 10.48 -3.55 22.75
N LEU A 85 9.62 -3.14 23.70
CA LEU A 85 8.25 -2.77 23.39
C LEU A 85 8.18 -1.63 22.36
N ASN A 86 8.99 -0.58 22.53
CA ASN A 86 9.05 0.51 21.58
C ASN A 86 9.52 0.05 20.20
N GLN A 87 10.49 -0.86 20.11
CA GLN A 87 10.94 -1.43 18.84
C GLN A 87 9.81 -2.17 18.12
N GLU A 88 9.05 -3.00 18.82
CA GLU A 88 7.93 -3.74 18.23
C GLU A 88 6.77 -2.82 17.83
N VAL A 89 6.43 -1.82 18.66
CA VAL A 89 5.43 -0.79 18.32
C VAL A 89 5.82 -0.02 17.06
N HIS A 90 7.09 0.39 16.95
CA HIS A 90 7.58 1.02 15.72
C HIS A 90 7.53 0.07 14.52
N GLY A 91 7.76 -1.24 14.72
CA GLY A 91 7.57 -2.25 13.69
C GLY A 91 6.16 -2.25 13.11
N VAL A 92 5.14 -2.19 13.99
CA VAL A 92 3.73 -2.09 13.58
C VAL A 92 3.43 -0.76 12.85
N GLU A 93 3.99 0.36 13.30
CA GLU A 93 3.83 1.64 12.62
C GLU A 93 4.42 1.62 11.20
N VAL A 94 5.59 0.99 11.02
CA VAL A 94 6.23 0.82 9.71
C VAL A 94 5.40 -0.09 8.81
N ALA A 95 4.92 -1.23 9.31
CA ALA A 95 4.05 -2.13 8.55
C ALA A 95 2.77 -1.43 8.08
N ASN A 96 2.14 -0.65 8.97
CA ASN A 96 0.98 0.18 8.65
C ASN A 96 1.27 1.24 7.58
N ALA A 97 2.44 1.89 7.65
CA ALA A 97 2.85 2.88 6.65
C ALA A 97 3.05 2.24 5.27
N ILE A 98 3.66 1.05 5.22
CA ILE A 98 3.85 0.28 3.98
C ILE A 98 2.50 -0.11 3.39
N LEU A 99 1.56 -0.63 4.19
CA LEU A 99 0.23 -0.99 3.71
C LEU A 99 -0.54 0.22 3.15
N ARG A 100 -0.48 1.38 3.83
CA ARG A 100 -1.08 2.62 3.32
C ARG A 100 -0.48 3.01 1.97
N GLY A 101 0.84 2.90 1.81
CA GLY A 101 1.54 3.13 0.55
C GLY A 101 1.09 2.17 -0.56
N ALA A 102 0.99 0.88 -0.26
CA ALA A 102 0.51 -0.15 -1.20
C ALA A 102 -0.94 0.12 -1.65
N LYS A 103 -1.85 0.45 -0.71
CA LYS A 103 -3.24 0.83 -1.00
C LYS A 103 -3.33 2.08 -1.88
N ALA A 104 -2.54 3.10 -1.59
CA ALA A 104 -2.48 4.31 -2.41
C ALA A 104 -1.98 4.02 -3.83
N SER A 105 -0.96 3.19 -3.97
CA SER A 105 -0.43 2.77 -5.28
C SER A 105 -1.46 1.98 -6.08
N ALA A 106 -2.14 1.00 -5.48
CA ALA A 106 -3.19 0.23 -6.17
C ALA A 106 -4.36 1.14 -6.61
N ASN A 107 -4.77 2.09 -5.77
CA ASN A 107 -5.81 3.06 -6.12
C ASN A 107 -5.41 3.94 -7.32
N ALA A 108 -4.13 4.30 -7.44
CA ALA A 108 -3.61 5.03 -8.59
C ALA A 108 -3.72 4.18 -9.87
N VAL A 109 -3.27 2.91 -9.83
CA VAL A 109 -3.41 1.99 -10.96
C VAL A 109 -4.89 1.76 -11.32
N ALA A 110 -5.77 1.63 -10.33
CA ALA A 110 -7.21 1.50 -10.56
C ALA A 110 -7.79 2.74 -11.27
N ALA A 111 -7.30 3.93 -10.95
CA ALA A 111 -7.70 5.16 -11.65
C ALA A 111 -7.21 5.18 -13.10
N GLU A 112 -5.99 4.71 -13.35
CA GLU A 112 -5.44 4.57 -14.71
C GLU A 112 -6.24 3.57 -15.55
N VAL A 113 -6.62 2.41 -15.00
CA VAL A 113 -7.51 1.45 -15.66
C VAL A 113 -8.85 2.11 -16.02
N ARG A 114 -9.46 2.86 -15.10
CA ARG A 114 -10.72 3.58 -15.38
C ARG A 114 -10.57 4.64 -16.48
N ALA A 115 -9.46 5.37 -16.49
CA ALA A 115 -9.18 6.36 -17.54
C ALA A 115 -8.95 5.70 -18.90
N ALA A 116 -8.17 4.61 -18.93
CA ALA A 116 -7.87 3.86 -20.14
C ALA A 116 -9.12 3.17 -20.73
N THR A 117 -9.96 2.56 -19.89
CA THR A 117 -11.25 1.96 -20.31
C THR A 117 -12.21 3.00 -20.87
N THR A 118 -12.35 4.16 -20.23
CA THR A 118 -13.17 5.27 -20.75
C THR A 118 -12.65 5.75 -22.11
N SER A 119 -11.32 5.86 -22.25
CA SER A 119 -10.67 6.25 -23.50
C SER A 119 -10.88 5.23 -24.61
N LEU A 120 -10.81 3.93 -24.28
CA LEU A 120 -11.11 2.83 -25.19
C LEU A 120 -12.58 2.88 -25.65
N GLU A 121 -13.52 3.10 -24.72
CA GLU A 121 -14.94 3.19 -25.06
C GLU A 121 -15.20 4.35 -26.03
N LEU A 122 -14.63 5.52 -25.76
CA LEU A 122 -14.72 6.66 -26.66
C LEU A 122 -14.14 6.33 -28.04
N LEU A 123 -12.95 5.74 -28.09
CA LEU A 123 -12.29 5.37 -29.35
C LEU A 123 -13.11 4.33 -30.13
N SER A 124 -13.70 3.35 -29.43
CA SER A 124 -14.55 2.32 -30.02
C SER A 124 -15.81 2.89 -30.70
N LYS A 125 -16.30 4.03 -30.21
CA LYS A 125 -17.44 4.77 -30.81
C LYS A 125 -16.99 5.70 -31.93
N GLN A 126 -15.82 6.33 -31.79
CA GLN A 126 -15.29 7.27 -32.77
C GLN A 126 -14.84 6.61 -34.06
N VAL A 127 -14.24 5.40 -33.99
CA VAL A 127 -13.69 4.74 -35.18
C VAL A 127 -14.78 4.34 -36.20
N PRO A 128 -15.88 3.67 -35.82
CA PRO A 128 -16.98 3.39 -36.75
C PRO A 128 -17.56 4.65 -37.37
N LEU A 129 -17.75 5.71 -36.57
CA LEU A 129 -18.24 6.99 -37.04
C LEU A 129 -17.28 7.60 -38.07
N ALA A 130 -15.98 7.59 -37.81
CA ALA A 130 -14.97 8.09 -38.74
C ALA A 130 -14.93 7.30 -40.07
N ILE A 131 -15.12 5.97 -40.00
CA ILE A 131 -15.23 5.11 -41.18
C ILE A 131 -16.48 5.47 -41.98
N GLU A 132 -17.62 5.65 -41.31
CA GLU A 132 -18.88 6.03 -41.95
C GLU A 132 -18.77 7.39 -42.65
N THR A 133 -18.19 8.40 -41.98
CA THR A 133 -17.96 9.72 -42.57
C THR A 133 -17.02 9.65 -43.78
N ALA A 134 -15.91 8.90 -43.67
CA ALA A 134 -14.97 8.76 -44.78
C ALA A 134 -15.58 7.97 -45.96
N GLN A 135 -16.47 7.01 -45.67
CA GLN A 135 -17.20 6.28 -46.71
C GLN A 135 -18.21 7.18 -47.43
N ALA A 136 -18.89 8.07 -46.70
CA ALA A 136 -19.78 9.06 -47.29
C ALA A 136 -19.02 10.04 -48.20
N GLU A 137 -17.85 10.53 -47.76
CA GLU A 137 -16.96 11.37 -48.57
C GLU A 137 -16.51 10.65 -49.86
N LEU A 138 -16.13 9.38 -49.75
CA LEU A 138 -15.76 8.58 -50.93
C LEU A 138 -16.92 8.43 -51.90
N ASN A 139 -18.13 8.14 -51.41
CA ASN A 139 -19.31 8.01 -52.25
C ASN A 139 -19.63 9.32 -52.99
N GLN A 140 -19.47 10.47 -52.31
CA GLN A 140 -19.63 11.79 -52.93
C GLN A 140 -18.57 12.03 -54.01
N ALA A 141 -17.30 11.70 -53.74
CA ALA A 141 -16.21 11.88 -54.70
C ALA A 141 -16.35 10.95 -55.92
N LEU A 142 -16.83 9.72 -55.72
CA LEU A 142 -17.18 8.79 -56.79
C LEU A 142 -18.27 9.36 -57.70
N ALA A 143 -19.36 9.89 -57.12
CA ALA A 143 -20.44 10.51 -57.89
C ALA A 143 -19.97 11.75 -58.68
N ALA A 144 -19.13 12.58 -58.07
CA ALA A 144 -18.53 13.74 -58.74
C ALA A 144 -17.61 13.33 -59.90
N SER A 145 -16.77 12.31 -59.70
CA SER A 145 -15.90 11.75 -60.74
C SER A 145 -16.70 11.16 -61.89
N ALA A 146 -17.78 10.41 -61.61
CA ALA A 146 -18.64 9.84 -62.65
C ALA A 146 -19.36 10.92 -63.48
N THR A 147 -19.79 12.01 -62.82
CA THR A 147 -20.40 13.15 -63.50
C THR A 147 -19.40 13.87 -64.40
N ALA A 148 -18.17 14.08 -63.92
CA ALA A 148 -17.10 14.70 -64.71
C ALA A 148 -16.68 13.82 -65.91
N ASP A 149 -16.65 12.50 -65.73
CA ASP A 149 -16.34 11.52 -66.78
C ASP A 149 -17.39 11.53 -67.90
N SER A 150 -18.67 11.55 -67.51
CA SER A 150 -19.78 11.65 -68.47
C SER A 150 -19.73 12.95 -69.27
N ASN A 151 -19.43 14.08 -68.61
CA ASN A 151 -19.29 15.39 -69.27
C ASN A 151 -18.07 15.47 -70.20
N GLU A 152 -16.93 14.90 -69.79
CA GLU A 152 -15.75 14.77 -70.64
C GLU A 152 -16.05 13.96 -71.89
N GLY A 153 -16.70 12.80 -71.74
CA GLY A 153 -17.07 11.93 -72.86
C GLY A 153 -18.04 12.60 -73.84
N GLN A 154 -18.99 13.40 -73.34
CA GLN A 154 -19.88 14.20 -74.18
C GLN A 154 -19.08 15.23 -74.99
N LEU A 155 -18.26 16.05 -74.33
CA LEU A 155 -17.50 17.12 -74.98
C LEU A 155 -16.39 16.60 -75.90
N ARG A 156 -15.84 15.41 -75.61
CA ARG A 156 -14.92 14.70 -76.50
C ARG A 156 -15.61 14.33 -77.81
N SER A 157 -16.81 13.76 -77.73
CA SER A 157 -17.61 13.41 -78.90
C SER A 157 -17.99 14.64 -79.73
N GLU A 158 -18.28 15.77 -79.08
CA GLU A 158 -18.56 17.04 -79.77
C GLU A 158 -17.31 17.62 -80.46
N TYR A 159 -16.14 17.53 -79.82
CA TYR A 159 -14.86 17.93 -80.42
C TYR A 159 -14.49 17.04 -81.63
N GLU A 160 -14.63 15.72 -81.50
CA GLU A 160 -14.41 14.77 -82.60
C GLU A 160 -15.34 15.05 -83.79
N ARG A 161 -16.61 15.39 -83.52
CA ARG A 161 -17.57 15.81 -84.56
C ARG A 161 -17.19 17.15 -85.19
N ALA A 162 -16.69 18.10 -84.40
CA ALA A 162 -16.23 19.40 -84.90
C ALA A 162 -15.05 19.26 -85.86
N GLN A 163 -14.08 18.40 -85.55
CA GLN A 163 -12.95 18.15 -86.45
C GLN A 163 -13.42 17.65 -87.82
N LYS A 164 -14.39 16.72 -87.85
CA LYS A 164 -14.98 16.23 -89.10
C LYS A 164 -15.68 17.34 -89.88
N LEU A 165 -16.48 18.17 -89.21
CA LEU A 165 -17.21 19.26 -89.85
C LEU A 165 -16.27 20.36 -90.38
N LEU A 166 -15.19 20.66 -89.67
CA LEU A 166 -14.16 21.61 -90.10
C LEU A 166 -13.47 21.11 -91.37
N SER A 167 -13.16 19.81 -91.45
CA SER A 167 -12.55 19.21 -92.67
C SER A 167 -13.46 19.26 -93.90
N SER A 168 -14.77 19.43 -93.70
CA SER A 168 -15.76 19.60 -94.76
C SER A 168 -16.19 21.06 -94.99
N ASP A 169 -15.48 22.04 -94.43
CA ASP A 169 -15.82 23.49 -94.47
C ASP A 169 -17.25 23.82 -93.96
N ALA A 170 -17.83 22.96 -93.11
CA ALA A 170 -19.18 23.13 -92.59
C ALA A 170 -19.26 24.01 -91.32
N ILE A 171 -18.12 24.28 -90.67
CA ILE A 171 -17.99 25.16 -89.49
C ILE A 171 -16.72 26.00 -89.60
N SER A 172 -16.63 27.10 -88.85
CA SER A 172 -15.43 27.94 -88.80
C SER A 172 -14.33 27.36 -87.89
N VAL A 173 -13.09 27.81 -88.09
CA VAL A 173 -11.94 27.47 -87.22
C VAL A 173 -12.21 27.92 -85.78
N GLU A 174 -12.77 29.11 -85.59
CA GLU A 174 -13.10 29.65 -84.26
C GLU A 174 -14.09 28.74 -83.50
N GLU A 175 -15.09 28.20 -84.18
CA GLU A 175 -16.05 27.26 -83.57
C GLU A 175 -15.41 25.93 -83.18
N ALA A 176 -14.50 25.42 -84.00
CA ALA A 176 -13.74 24.21 -83.69
C ALA A 176 -12.82 24.41 -82.48
N ASP A 177 -12.15 25.56 -82.39
CA ASP A 177 -11.29 25.92 -81.27
C ASP A 177 -12.07 26.08 -79.96
N LYS A 178 -13.28 26.67 -80.00
CA LYS A 178 -14.18 26.73 -78.82
C LYS A 178 -14.53 25.35 -78.28
N ARG A 179 -14.83 24.39 -79.15
CA ARG A 179 -15.13 23.00 -78.75
C ARG A 179 -13.89 22.27 -78.21
N LYS A 180 -12.71 22.52 -78.80
CA LYS A 180 -11.44 22.01 -78.26
C LYS A 180 -11.16 22.55 -76.86
N LEU A 181 -11.41 23.83 -76.64
CA LEU A 181 -11.25 24.46 -75.33
C LEU A 181 -12.22 23.84 -74.32
N ALA A 182 -13.49 23.66 -74.69
CA ALA A 182 -14.50 23.03 -73.84
C ALA A 182 -14.11 21.59 -73.43
N TRP A 183 -13.63 20.78 -74.38
CA TRP A 183 -13.12 19.43 -74.07
C TRP A 183 -11.89 19.47 -73.15
N THR A 184 -10.91 20.35 -73.42
CA THR A 184 -9.73 20.52 -72.54
C THR A 184 -10.15 20.89 -71.11
N MET A 185 -11.13 21.78 -70.95
CA MET A 185 -11.67 22.14 -69.63
C MET A 185 -12.35 20.96 -68.94
N ALA A 186 -13.10 20.14 -69.67
CA ALA A 186 -13.73 18.93 -69.14
C ALA A 186 -12.71 17.87 -68.72
N GLN A 187 -11.64 17.69 -69.50
CA GLN A 187 -10.52 16.81 -69.14
C GLN A 187 -9.83 17.27 -67.85
N ASN A 188 -9.60 18.57 -67.69
CA ASN A 188 -9.07 19.13 -66.45
C ASN A 188 -10.01 18.90 -65.27
N GLN A 189 -11.32 19.04 -65.48
CA GLN A 189 -12.34 18.77 -64.46
C GLN A 189 -12.38 17.30 -64.04
N LEU A 190 -12.28 16.37 -65.00
CA LEU A 190 -12.19 14.94 -64.71
C LEU A 190 -10.90 14.61 -63.94
N THR A 191 -9.78 15.19 -64.32
CA THR A 191 -8.50 15.01 -63.61
C THR A 191 -8.59 15.50 -62.16
N SER A 192 -9.23 16.65 -61.93
CA SER A 192 -9.48 17.16 -60.58
C SER A 192 -10.41 16.23 -59.76
N ALA A 193 -11.52 15.78 -60.36
CA ALA A 193 -12.48 14.91 -59.69
C ALA A 193 -11.91 13.50 -59.37
N THR A 194 -11.10 12.93 -60.27
CA THR A 194 -10.41 11.66 -60.04
C THR A 194 -9.35 11.77 -58.95
N ALA A 195 -8.61 12.88 -58.89
CA ALA A 195 -7.70 13.16 -57.79
C ALA A 195 -8.46 13.25 -56.45
N ALA A 196 -9.61 13.93 -56.41
CA ALA A 196 -10.46 14.01 -55.23
C ALA A 196 -11.02 12.63 -54.80
N ARG A 197 -11.35 11.76 -55.75
CA ARG A 197 -11.71 10.36 -55.45
C ARG A 197 -10.57 9.63 -54.76
N VAL A 198 -9.35 9.70 -55.31
CA VAL A 198 -8.18 9.01 -54.75
C VAL A 198 -7.84 9.52 -53.35
N THR A 199 -7.99 10.81 -53.08
CA THR A 199 -7.77 11.35 -51.73
C THR A 199 -8.84 10.84 -50.75
N ALA A 200 -10.10 10.77 -51.16
CA ALA A 200 -11.18 10.19 -50.34
C ALA A 200 -10.96 8.69 -50.07
N GLU A 201 -10.49 7.92 -51.06
CA GLU A 201 -10.11 6.50 -50.87
C GLU A 201 -9.01 6.34 -49.81
N LYS A 202 -7.99 7.20 -49.85
CA LYS A 202 -6.91 7.20 -48.86
C LYS A 202 -7.40 7.57 -47.46
N ARG A 203 -8.32 8.53 -47.33
CA ARG A 203 -8.94 8.88 -46.04
C ARG A 203 -9.73 7.72 -45.45
N LEU A 204 -10.48 6.98 -46.28
CA LEU A 204 -11.18 5.79 -45.83
C LEU A 204 -10.21 4.69 -45.38
N ALA A 205 -9.11 4.50 -46.10
CA ALA A 205 -8.07 3.56 -45.69
C ALA A 205 -7.44 3.95 -44.34
N GLU A 206 -7.17 5.23 -44.13
CA GLU A 206 -6.67 5.75 -42.85
C GLU A 206 -7.68 5.57 -41.71
N ALA A 207 -8.96 5.86 -41.95
CA ALA A 207 -10.02 5.67 -40.96
C ALA A 207 -10.13 4.19 -40.52
N ARG A 208 -9.93 3.25 -41.45
CA ARG A 208 -9.93 1.81 -41.15
C ARG A 208 -8.76 1.37 -40.26
N LEU A 209 -7.61 2.06 -40.30
CA LEU A 209 -6.52 1.84 -39.34
C LEU A 209 -6.92 2.18 -37.90
N GLY A 210 -8.03 2.90 -37.71
CA GLY A 210 -8.62 3.12 -36.39
C GLY A 210 -8.95 1.82 -35.65
N GLY A 211 -9.26 0.72 -36.36
CA GLY A 211 -9.50 -0.59 -35.75
C GLY A 211 -8.26 -1.14 -35.03
N ASP A 212 -7.07 -0.95 -35.59
CA ASP A 212 -5.82 -1.36 -34.97
C ASP A 212 -5.49 -0.47 -33.75
N ARG A 213 -5.86 0.82 -33.80
CA ARG A 213 -5.76 1.71 -32.63
C ARG A 213 -6.66 1.26 -31.48
N VAL A 214 -7.89 0.78 -31.79
CA VAL A 214 -8.79 0.20 -30.79
C VAL A 214 -8.18 -1.04 -30.16
N LYS A 215 -7.64 -1.96 -30.96
CA LYS A 215 -6.95 -3.16 -30.44
C LYS A 215 -5.75 -2.81 -29.56
N ALA A 216 -4.88 -1.91 -30.02
CA ALA A 216 -3.75 -1.46 -29.21
C ALA A 216 -4.19 -0.87 -27.87
N LYS A 217 -5.31 -0.13 -27.84
CA LYS A 217 -5.87 0.42 -26.60
C LYS A 217 -6.50 -0.65 -25.71
N GLN A 218 -7.09 -1.70 -26.29
CA GLN A 218 -7.56 -2.88 -25.56
C GLN A 218 -6.41 -3.60 -24.87
N ASP A 219 -5.30 -3.80 -25.57
CA ASP A 219 -4.10 -4.45 -25.01
C ASP A 219 -3.49 -3.61 -23.87
N GLU A 220 -3.48 -2.27 -24.01
CA GLU A 220 -3.05 -1.36 -22.95
C GLU A 220 -3.94 -1.47 -21.69
N VAL A 221 -5.26 -1.52 -21.86
CA VAL A 221 -6.20 -1.72 -20.74
C VAL A 221 -5.94 -3.07 -20.06
N ALA A 222 -5.79 -4.15 -20.83
CA ALA A 222 -5.50 -5.48 -20.28
C ALA A 222 -4.18 -5.52 -19.50
N ALA A 223 -3.14 -4.83 -19.98
CA ALA A 223 -1.87 -4.71 -19.28
C ALA A 223 -2.01 -3.95 -17.94
N LEU A 224 -2.79 -2.87 -17.91
CA LEU A 224 -3.08 -2.12 -16.68
C LEU A 224 -3.93 -2.93 -15.70
N GLU A 225 -4.88 -3.73 -16.18
CA GLU A 225 -5.67 -4.63 -15.33
C GLU A 225 -4.80 -5.73 -14.70
N ALA A 226 -3.85 -6.28 -15.46
CA ALA A 226 -2.86 -7.21 -14.93
C ALA A 226 -1.96 -6.55 -13.87
N LEU A 227 -1.54 -5.31 -14.10
CA LEU A 227 -0.78 -4.53 -13.11
C LEU A 227 -1.61 -4.27 -11.85
N HIS A 228 -2.87 -3.88 -11.99
CA HIS A 228 -3.79 -3.66 -10.87
C HIS A 228 -3.96 -4.93 -10.03
N THR A 229 -4.13 -6.09 -10.69
CA THR A 229 -4.22 -7.39 -10.02
C THR A 229 -2.96 -7.70 -9.21
N LYS A 230 -1.77 -7.42 -9.77
CA LYS A 230 -0.50 -7.57 -9.05
C LYS A 230 -0.41 -6.62 -7.85
N SER A 231 -0.89 -5.38 -7.98
CA SER A 231 -0.94 -4.43 -6.86
C SER A 231 -1.88 -4.88 -5.74
N LEU A 232 -3.01 -5.53 -6.07
CA LEU A 232 -3.91 -6.11 -5.08
C LEU A 232 -3.26 -7.28 -4.34
N ALA A 233 -2.58 -8.19 -5.05
CA ALA A 233 -1.83 -9.27 -4.41
C ALA A 233 -0.74 -8.73 -3.47
N PHE A 234 -0.07 -7.64 -3.85
CA PHE A 234 0.91 -6.98 -2.98
C PHE A 234 0.27 -6.35 -1.72
N ILE A 235 -0.97 -5.85 -1.81
CA ILE A 235 -1.72 -5.39 -0.64
C ILE A 235 -1.97 -6.57 0.31
N GLU A 236 -2.42 -7.71 -0.21
CA GLU A 236 -2.65 -8.91 0.61
C GLU A 236 -1.37 -9.36 1.34
N GLU A 237 -0.22 -9.33 0.67
CA GLU A 237 1.08 -9.60 1.30
C GLU A 237 1.41 -8.61 2.42
N CYS A 238 1.10 -7.31 2.22
CA CYS A 238 1.31 -6.29 3.22
C CYS A 238 0.35 -6.43 4.42
N GLU A 239 -0.90 -6.83 4.19
CA GLU A 239 -1.88 -7.10 5.24
C GLU A 239 -1.48 -8.30 6.10
N ALA A 240 -0.95 -9.36 5.49
CA ALA A 240 -0.39 -10.49 6.21
C ALA A 240 0.79 -10.09 7.11
N ARG A 241 1.72 -9.28 6.58
CA ARG A 241 2.86 -8.76 7.38
C ARG A 241 2.43 -7.84 8.52
N GLN A 242 1.39 -7.02 8.31
CA GLN A 242 0.83 -6.21 9.38
C GLN A 242 0.26 -7.08 10.49
N ALA A 243 -0.51 -8.12 10.15
CA ALA A 243 -1.08 -9.03 11.14
C ALA A 243 0.01 -9.77 11.94
N GLU A 244 1.10 -10.18 11.30
CA GLU A 244 2.27 -10.76 11.98
C GLU A 244 2.91 -9.77 12.96
N ALA A 245 3.13 -8.52 12.54
CA ALA A 245 3.70 -7.48 13.39
C ALA A 245 2.81 -7.17 14.59
N GLU A 246 1.49 -7.08 14.39
CA GLU A 246 0.52 -6.85 15.46
C GLU A 246 0.48 -8.01 16.46
N SER A 247 0.57 -9.26 15.97
CA SER A 247 0.62 -10.45 16.84
C SER A 247 1.87 -10.53 17.72
N THR A 248 2.94 -9.83 17.36
CA THR A 248 4.21 -9.81 18.11
C THR A 248 4.16 -8.80 19.27
N VAL A 249 3.28 -7.78 19.17
CA VAL A 249 3.12 -6.73 20.20
C VAL A 249 2.14 -7.14 21.32
N VAL A 250 1.18 -8.04 21.03
CA VAL A 250 0.13 -8.51 21.96
C VAL A 250 0.61 -9.67 22.82
#